data_AF-A0A1L6R9T9-F1
#
_entry.id   AF-A0A1L6R9T9-F1
#
_cell.length_a   1.000
_cell.length_b   1.000
_cell.length_c   1.000
_cell.angle_alpha   90.00
_cell.angle_beta   90.00
_cell.angle_gamma   90.00
#
_symmetry.space_group_name_H-M   'P 1'
#
loop_
_entity.id
_entity.type
_entity.pdbx_description
1 polymer ?
#
loop_
_entity_poly.entity_id
_entity_poly.type
_entity_poly.pdbx_seq_one_letter_code
_entity_poly.pdbx_strand_id
1 'polypeptide(L)'
;MKQILQTAKINRSTFYTYFNNKNDLLDAVEEDLFQGFHEVSLDVPLNEITASQPNKKIMQEYYHKLVEYIYQNGQKFELLASDKGDPAFLSKLLKLDQGIWETNKLIKKVTVPQHYAFMGILSLITSLINDWAKHGFQESPQEFEKILSAMITPILLGDLFNNN
;
A
#
# COMPACT_ATOMS: atom_id res chain seq x y z
N MET A 1 -23.14 0.05 15.14
CA MET A 1 -23.52 1.39 15.65
C MET A 1 -23.45 1.47 17.18
N LYS A 2 -24.27 0.74 17.94
CA LYS A 2 -24.26 0.81 19.43
C LYS A 2 -22.86 0.61 20.05
N GLN A 3 -22.12 -0.40 19.61
CA GLN A 3 -20.74 -0.64 20.06
C GLN A 3 -19.81 0.53 19.74
N ILE A 4 -19.87 1.10 18.53
CA ILE A 4 -19.07 2.26 18.11
C ILE A 4 -19.30 3.44 19.06
N LEU A 5 -20.57 3.79 19.31
CA LEU A 5 -20.93 4.89 20.20
C LEU A 5 -20.43 4.67 21.64
N GLN A 6 -20.55 3.43 22.14
CA GLN A 6 -20.10 3.07 23.49
C GLN A 6 -18.58 3.13 23.63
N THR A 7 -17.83 2.56 22.68
CA THR A 7 -16.37 2.56 22.68
C THR A 7 -15.81 3.98 22.54
N ALA A 8 -16.37 4.78 21.62
CA ALA A 8 -15.94 6.17 21.41
C ALA A 8 -16.47 7.15 22.47
N LYS A 9 -17.38 6.71 23.37
CA LYS A 9 -18.03 7.53 24.40
C LYS A 9 -18.74 8.77 23.83
N ILE A 10 -19.40 8.63 22.67
CA ILE A 10 -20.16 9.70 22.02
C ILE A 10 -21.65 9.34 21.92
N ASN A 11 -22.50 10.36 21.85
CA ASN A 11 -23.93 10.17 21.59
C ASN A 11 -24.21 10.04 20.09
N ARG A 12 -25.43 9.59 19.75
CA ARG A 12 -25.85 9.35 18.36
C ARG A 12 -25.91 10.63 17.52
N SER A 13 -26.30 11.76 18.11
CA SER A 13 -26.34 13.05 17.41
C SER A 13 -24.93 13.49 17.01
N THR A 14 -23.94 13.35 17.91
CA THR A 14 -22.54 13.64 17.62
C THR A 14 -22.00 12.74 16.50
N PHE A 15 -22.34 11.45 16.49
CA PHE A 15 -21.93 10.56 15.39
C PHE A 15 -22.47 11.06 14.03
N TYR A 16 -23.76 11.39 13.97
CA TYR A 16 -24.39 11.85 12.73
C TYR A 16 -24.00 13.27 12.31
N THR A 17 -23.31 14.04 13.16
CA THR A 17 -22.65 15.28 12.74
C THR A 17 -21.53 15.01 11.73
N TYR A 18 -20.87 13.85 11.81
CA TYR A 18 -19.70 13.53 10.99
C TYR A 18 -19.95 12.42 9.96
N PHE A 19 -20.83 11.46 10.26
CA PHE A 19 -21.02 10.26 9.42
C PHE A 19 -22.50 9.93 9.30
N ASN A 20 -23.04 9.72 8.09
CA ASN A 20 -24.47 9.38 7.94
C ASN A 20 -24.78 7.97 8.40
N ASN A 21 -23.80 7.07 8.36
CA ASN A 21 -23.93 5.68 8.80
C ASN A 21 -22.56 5.05 9.10
N LYS A 22 -22.53 3.76 9.43
CA LYS A 22 -21.29 3.04 9.79
C LYS A 22 -20.35 2.82 8.60
N ASN A 23 -20.87 2.79 7.38
CA ASN A 23 -20.07 2.62 6.16
C ASN A 23 -19.34 3.93 5.86
N ASP A 24 -19.97 5.09 6.02
CA ASP A 24 -19.29 6.40 5.89
C ASP A 24 -18.10 6.52 6.86
N LEU A 25 -18.23 6.01 8.09
CA LEU A 25 -17.10 5.93 9.03
C LEU A 25 -16.00 5.00 8.51
N LEU A 26 -16.37 3.84 7.96
CA LEU A 26 -15.43 2.88 7.38
C LEU A 26 -14.67 3.51 6.21
N ASP A 27 -15.37 4.16 5.29
CA ASP A 27 -14.79 4.86 4.15
C ASP A 27 -13.83 5.97 4.61
N ALA A 28 -14.17 6.72 5.66
CA ALA A 28 -13.27 7.74 6.21
C ALA A 28 -12.01 7.16 6.86
N VAL A 29 -12.13 6.00 7.52
CA VAL A 29 -10.97 5.27 8.09
C VAL A 29 -10.06 4.75 6.98
N GLU A 30 -10.64 4.26 5.89
CA GLU A 30 -9.90 3.82 4.71
C GLU A 30 -9.23 4.98 3.99
N GLU A 31 -9.93 6.11 3.83
CA GLU A 31 -9.39 7.29 3.17
C GLU A 31 -8.18 7.85 3.94
N ASP A 32 -8.25 7.93 5.27
CA ASP A 32 -7.11 8.29 6.13
C ASP A 32 -5.91 7.33 5.93
N LEU A 33 -6.19 6.02 5.88
CA LEU A 33 -5.17 5.00 5.68
C LEU A 33 -4.55 5.06 4.27
N PHE A 34 -5.37 5.27 3.24
CA PHE A 34 -4.92 5.39 1.86
C PHE A 34 -4.17 6.69 1.62
N GLN A 35 -4.56 7.79 2.25
CA GLN A 35 -3.86 9.06 2.14
C GLN A 35 -2.44 8.96 2.69
N GLY A 36 -2.24 8.37 3.87
CA GLY A 36 -0.88 8.20 4.39
C GLY A 36 -0.06 7.19 3.59
N PHE A 37 -0.67 6.10 3.10
CA PHE A 37 0.02 5.17 2.20
C PHE A 37 0.47 5.88 0.91
N HIS A 38 -0.39 6.73 0.36
CA HIS A 38 -0.11 7.53 -0.82
C HIS A 38 1.05 8.48 -0.59
N GLU A 39 1.04 9.23 0.52
CA GLU A 39 2.13 10.16 0.88
C GLU A 39 3.48 9.46 0.96
N VAL A 40 3.55 8.28 1.57
CA VAL A 40 4.81 7.50 1.64
C VAL A 40 5.20 6.96 0.26
N SER A 41 4.23 6.57 -0.56
CA SER A 41 4.49 6.02 -1.89
C SER A 41 4.91 7.07 -2.91
N LEU A 42 4.60 8.36 -2.69
CA LEU A 42 5.10 9.46 -3.51
C LEU A 42 6.63 9.63 -3.42
N ASP A 43 7.25 9.20 -2.32
CA ASP A 43 8.70 9.21 -2.11
C ASP A 43 9.44 8.12 -2.92
N VAL A 44 8.74 7.40 -3.81
CA VAL A 44 9.36 6.36 -4.66
C VAL A 44 10.56 6.94 -5.42
N PRO A 45 11.75 6.32 -5.32
CA PRO A 45 12.97 6.87 -5.91
C PRO A 45 13.05 6.56 -7.42
N LEU A 46 12.26 7.29 -8.20
CA LEU A 46 12.10 7.10 -9.67
C LEU A 46 13.42 7.12 -10.44
N ASN A 47 14.35 7.97 -10.00
CA ASN A 47 15.68 8.07 -10.63
C ASN A 47 16.46 6.77 -10.45
N GLU A 48 16.33 6.11 -9.31
CA GLU A 48 17.02 4.85 -9.03
C GLU A 48 16.41 3.70 -9.83
N ILE A 49 15.08 3.64 -9.94
CA ILE A 49 14.40 2.59 -10.74
C ILE A 49 14.88 2.59 -12.20
N THR A 50 15.27 3.75 -12.72
CA THR A 50 15.62 3.91 -14.15
C THR A 50 17.10 4.22 -14.37
N ALA A 51 17.92 4.13 -13.32
CA ALA A 51 19.35 4.34 -13.39
C ALA A 51 20.06 3.07 -13.87
N SER A 52 21.10 3.24 -14.69
CA SER A 52 22.00 2.14 -15.08
C SER A 52 22.79 1.57 -13.89
N GLN A 53 23.00 2.37 -12.85
CA GLN A 53 23.65 1.96 -11.60
C GLN A 53 22.83 2.47 -10.40
N PRO A 54 21.77 1.75 -10.02
CA PRO A 54 20.86 2.18 -8.95
C PRO A 54 21.54 2.10 -7.58
N ASN A 55 21.32 3.12 -6.76
CA ASN A 55 21.71 3.14 -5.36
C ASN A 55 20.73 2.30 -4.54
N LYS A 56 21.13 1.07 -4.25
CA LYS A 56 20.34 0.11 -3.46
C LYS A 56 19.98 0.63 -2.06
N LYS A 57 20.78 1.54 -1.48
CA LYS A 57 20.48 2.12 -0.17
C LYS A 57 19.25 3.03 -0.23
N ILE A 58 19.10 3.82 -1.28
CA ILE A 58 17.92 4.70 -1.46
C ILE A 58 16.65 3.85 -1.65
N MET A 59 16.75 2.76 -2.42
CA MET A 59 15.65 1.79 -2.56
C MET A 59 15.27 1.16 -1.21
N GLN A 60 16.26 0.79 -0.39
CA GLN A 60 16.04 0.26 0.96
C GLN A 60 15.38 1.29 1.88
N GLU A 61 15.84 2.54 1.88
CA GLU A 61 15.23 3.63 2.66
C GLU A 61 13.76 3.85 2.28
N TYR A 62 13.41 3.70 0.99
CA TYR A 62 12.02 3.74 0.53
C TYR A 62 11.20 2.56 1.06
N TYR A 63 11.68 1.33 0.92
CA TYR A 63 10.98 0.16 1.46
C TYR A 63 10.80 0.26 2.97
N HIS A 64 11.80 0.75 3.68
CA HIS A 64 11.73 0.97 5.12
C HIS A 64 10.57 1.90 5.50
N LYS A 65 10.45 3.07 4.86
CA LYS A 65 9.34 4.01 5.09
C LYS A 65 7.98 3.38 4.80
N LEU A 66 7.88 2.68 3.67
CA LEU A 66 6.63 2.02 3.25
C LEU A 66 6.19 0.96 4.25
N VAL A 67 7.10 0.07 4.63
CA VAL A 67 6.82 -1.02 5.57
C VAL A 67 6.52 -0.48 6.98
N GLU A 68 7.25 0.53 7.44
CA GLU A 68 7.01 1.17 8.73
C GLU A 68 5.60 1.80 8.78
N TYR A 69 5.17 2.49 7.72
CA TYR A 69 3.82 3.05 7.66
C TYR A 69 2.74 1.96 7.75
N ILE A 70 2.89 0.88 6.98
CA ILE A 70 1.96 -0.24 6.98
C ILE A 70 1.89 -0.86 8.38
N TYR A 71 3.04 -1.12 9.01
CA TYR A 71 3.12 -1.74 10.32
C TYR A 71 2.54 -0.85 11.44
N GLN A 72 2.83 0.45 11.43
CA GLN A 72 2.25 1.41 12.37
C GLN A 72 0.73 1.48 12.28
N ASN A 73 0.16 1.19 11.10
CA ASN A 73 -1.27 1.07 10.87
C ASN A 73 -1.75 -0.38 10.83
N GLY A 74 -0.96 -1.34 11.34
CA GLY A 74 -1.18 -2.77 11.17
C GLY A 74 -2.55 -3.23 11.62
N GLN A 75 -3.05 -2.73 12.76
CA GLN A 75 -4.40 -3.08 13.23
C GLN A 75 -5.50 -2.70 12.24
N LYS A 76 -5.38 -1.56 11.54
CA LYS A 76 -6.33 -1.15 10.49
C LYS A 76 -6.19 -2.07 9.27
N PHE A 77 -4.96 -2.31 8.81
CA PHE A 77 -4.68 -3.20 7.67
C PHE A 77 -5.18 -4.62 7.91
N GLU A 78 -4.89 -5.23 9.05
CA GLU A 78 -5.35 -6.57 9.44
C GLU A 78 -6.87 -6.63 9.45
N LEU A 79 -7.53 -5.66 10.09
CA LEU A 79 -8.99 -5.62 10.18
C LEU A 79 -9.63 -5.49 8.79
N LEU A 80 -9.14 -4.56 7.96
CA LEU A 80 -9.67 -4.26 6.63
C LEU A 80 -9.40 -5.40 5.63
N ALA A 81 -8.25 -6.05 5.72
CA ALA A 81 -7.89 -7.19 4.86
C ALA A 81 -8.53 -8.52 5.30
N SER A 82 -9.03 -8.61 6.53
CA SER A 82 -9.69 -9.82 7.03
C SER A 82 -11.00 -10.14 6.30
N ASP A 83 -11.47 -11.37 6.43
CA ASP A 83 -12.78 -11.81 5.88
C ASP A 83 -13.97 -11.02 6.46
N LYS A 84 -13.76 -10.28 7.56
CA LYS A 84 -14.75 -9.42 8.22
C LYS A 84 -14.57 -7.94 7.90
N GLY A 85 -13.53 -7.59 7.14
CA GLY A 85 -13.21 -6.22 6.71
C GLY A 85 -14.03 -5.77 5.52
N ASP A 86 -13.51 -4.80 4.76
CA ASP A 86 -14.11 -4.38 3.49
C ASP A 86 -13.63 -5.32 2.36
N PRO A 87 -14.53 -6.08 1.69
CA PRO A 87 -14.16 -6.89 0.54
C PRO A 87 -13.53 -6.09 -0.60
N ALA A 88 -13.79 -4.77 -0.68
CA ALA A 88 -13.20 -3.90 -1.69
C ALA A 88 -11.82 -3.33 -1.30
N PHE A 89 -11.35 -3.53 -0.07
CA PHE A 89 -10.10 -2.94 0.45
C PHE A 89 -8.90 -3.18 -0.47
N LEU A 90 -8.66 -4.44 -0.85
CA LEU A 90 -7.53 -4.79 -1.73
C LEU A 90 -7.64 -4.13 -3.11
N SER A 91 -8.85 -4.05 -3.67
CA SER A 91 -9.08 -3.39 -4.96
C SER A 91 -8.89 -1.87 -4.89
N LYS A 92 -9.25 -1.25 -3.76
CA LYS A 92 -9.01 0.18 -3.49
C LYS A 92 -7.51 0.45 -3.33
N LEU A 93 -6.78 -0.39 -2.60
CA LEU A 93 -5.32 -0.31 -2.44
C LEU A 93 -4.58 -0.46 -3.78
N LEU A 94 -4.98 -1.44 -4.60
CA LEU A 94 -4.43 -1.63 -5.94
C LEU A 94 -4.65 -0.41 -6.83
N LYS A 95 -5.86 0.18 -6.80
CA LYS A 95 -6.19 1.38 -7.57
C LYS A 95 -5.44 2.62 -7.08
N LEU A 96 -5.14 2.69 -5.79
CA LEU A 96 -4.32 3.75 -5.23
C LEU A 96 -2.88 3.66 -5.74
N ASP A 97 -2.27 2.48 -5.62
CA ASP A 97 -0.92 2.19 -6.13
C ASP A 97 -0.85 2.45 -7.65
N GLN A 98 -1.90 2.10 -8.38
CA GLN A 98 -2.05 2.48 -9.79
C GLN A 98 -1.87 3.98 -10.04
N GLY A 99 -2.63 4.81 -9.31
CA GLY A 99 -2.61 6.25 -9.49
C GLY A 99 -1.24 6.88 -9.22
N ILE A 100 -0.49 6.33 -8.26
CA ILE A 100 0.88 6.77 -7.94
C ILE A 100 1.82 6.53 -9.12
N TRP A 101 1.77 5.32 -9.68
CA TRP A 101 2.63 4.93 -10.80
C TRP A 101 2.30 5.69 -12.10
N GLU A 102 1.01 5.94 -12.34
CA GLU A 102 0.53 6.77 -13.45
C GLU A 102 1.01 8.22 -13.33
N THR A 103 0.86 8.81 -12.14
CA THR A 103 1.31 10.18 -11.84
C THR A 103 2.82 10.34 -12.04
N ASN A 104 3.60 9.34 -11.62
CA ASN A 104 5.05 9.31 -11.73
C ASN A 104 5.58 8.91 -13.12
N LYS A 105 4.69 8.60 -14.08
CA LYS A 105 5.05 8.18 -15.46
C LYS A 105 6.00 6.97 -15.52
N LEU A 106 6.10 6.18 -14.45
CA LEU A 106 6.90 4.94 -14.41
C LEU A 106 6.49 3.96 -15.50
N ILE A 107 5.21 3.97 -15.81
CA ILE A 107 4.55 3.09 -16.78
C ILE A 107 5.11 3.29 -18.20
N LYS A 108 5.69 4.45 -18.54
CA LYS A 108 6.19 4.73 -19.88
C LYS A 108 7.56 4.13 -20.18
N LYS A 109 8.22 3.53 -19.19
CA LYS A 109 9.63 3.11 -19.27
C LYS A 109 9.82 1.60 -19.30
N VAL A 110 8.74 0.82 -19.42
CA VAL A 110 8.83 -0.65 -19.44
C VAL A 110 9.08 -1.22 -20.83
N THR A 111 9.72 -2.38 -20.91
CA THR A 111 10.13 -3.05 -22.15
C THR A 111 9.06 -3.98 -22.75
N VAL A 112 8.00 -4.26 -21.99
CA VAL A 112 6.85 -5.12 -22.38
C VAL A 112 5.56 -4.29 -22.41
N PRO A 113 4.42 -4.81 -22.94
CA PRO A 113 3.17 -4.07 -22.91
C PRO A 113 2.80 -3.63 -21.50
N GLN A 114 2.54 -2.32 -21.36
CA GLN A 114 2.45 -1.64 -20.08
C GLN A 114 1.43 -2.28 -19.13
N HIS A 115 0.27 -2.71 -19.65
CA HIS A 115 -0.77 -3.31 -18.84
C HIS A 115 -0.35 -4.62 -18.16
N TYR A 116 0.51 -5.43 -18.81
CA TYR A 116 1.02 -6.67 -18.21
C TYR A 116 2.07 -6.41 -17.12
N ALA A 117 3.03 -5.53 -17.39
CA ALA A 117 4.04 -5.13 -16.40
C ALA A 117 3.37 -4.56 -15.15
N PHE A 118 2.41 -3.68 -15.37
CA PHE A 118 1.62 -3.02 -14.35
C PHE A 118 0.81 -4.00 -13.50
N MET A 119 -0.01 -4.83 -14.16
CA MET A 119 -0.81 -5.83 -13.47
C MET A 119 0.07 -6.77 -12.65
N GLY A 120 1.23 -7.18 -13.16
CA GLY A 120 2.16 -8.06 -12.46
C GLY A 120 2.77 -7.42 -11.22
N ILE A 121 3.41 -6.25 -11.36
CA ILE A 121 4.13 -5.60 -10.25
C ILE A 121 3.18 -5.17 -9.15
N LEU A 122 2.09 -4.49 -9.50
CA LEU A 122 1.18 -3.95 -8.50
C LEU A 122 0.43 -5.06 -7.78
N SER A 123 0.02 -6.11 -8.50
CA SER A 123 -0.60 -7.28 -7.85
C SER A 123 0.38 -7.96 -6.90
N LEU A 124 1.66 -8.05 -7.26
CA LEU A 124 2.66 -8.64 -6.36
C LEU A 124 2.84 -7.80 -5.09
N ILE A 125 3.06 -6.48 -5.22
CA ILE A 125 3.24 -5.58 -4.06
C ILE A 125 2.02 -5.65 -3.14
N THR A 126 0.83 -5.44 -3.69
CA THR A 126 -0.42 -5.42 -2.91
C THR A 126 -0.74 -6.78 -2.31
N SER A 127 -0.45 -7.89 -3.00
CA SER A 127 -0.65 -9.23 -2.46
C SER A 127 0.29 -9.54 -1.30
N LEU A 128 1.56 -9.12 -1.37
CA LEU A 128 2.50 -9.31 -0.25
C LEU A 128 2.05 -8.54 1.00
N ILE A 129 1.62 -7.28 0.83
CA ILE A 129 1.11 -6.46 1.95
C ILE A 129 -0.15 -7.10 2.54
N ASN A 130 -1.08 -7.52 1.68
CA ASN A 130 -2.32 -8.16 2.11
C ASN A 130 -2.07 -9.49 2.81
N ASP A 131 -1.12 -10.30 2.35
CA ASP A 131 -0.79 -11.57 2.97
C ASP A 131 -0.18 -11.37 4.37
N TRP A 132 0.76 -10.43 4.49
CA TRP A 132 1.34 -10.05 5.78
C TRP A 132 0.28 -9.56 6.77
N ALA A 133 -0.65 -8.71 6.31
CA ALA A 133 -1.76 -8.23 7.13
C ALA A 133 -2.72 -9.35 7.54
N LYS A 134 -3.08 -10.27 6.64
CA LYS A 134 -3.99 -11.40 6.93
C LYS A 134 -3.42 -12.38 7.95
N HIS A 135 -2.11 -12.50 8.00
CA HIS A 135 -1.40 -13.33 8.98
C HIS A 135 -0.98 -12.56 10.24
N GLY A 136 -1.59 -11.39 10.49
CA GLY A 136 -1.40 -10.63 11.72
C GLY A 136 0.02 -10.06 11.88
N PHE A 137 0.69 -9.73 10.77
CA PHE A 137 2.04 -9.19 10.77
C PHE A 137 3.07 -10.13 11.44
N GLN A 138 3.01 -11.42 11.10
CA GLN A 138 3.86 -12.46 11.71
C GLN A 138 5.36 -12.16 11.58
N GLU A 139 5.79 -11.67 10.41
CA GLU A 139 7.14 -11.17 10.19
C GLU A 139 7.32 -9.78 10.81
N SER A 140 8.46 -9.52 11.43
CA SER A 140 8.83 -8.16 11.84
C SER A 140 8.93 -7.22 10.63
N PRO A 141 8.80 -5.89 10.81
CA PRO A 141 8.99 -4.93 9.74
C PRO A 141 10.29 -5.14 8.96
N GLN A 142 11.39 -5.43 9.65
CA GLN A 142 12.69 -5.64 9.03
C GLN A 142 12.78 -6.94 8.23
N GLU A 143 12.03 -7.98 8.62
CA GLU A 143 11.93 -9.23 7.86
C GLU A 143 11.07 -9.04 6.62
N PHE A 144 9.90 -8.39 6.77
CA PHE A 144 9.03 -8.10 5.64
C PHE A 144 9.68 -7.14 4.63
N GLU A 145 10.44 -6.14 5.09
CA GLU A 145 11.24 -5.26 4.22
C GLU A 145 12.23 -6.06 3.36
N LYS A 146 12.89 -7.07 3.93
CA LYS A 146 13.79 -7.96 3.18
C LYS A 146 13.03 -8.81 2.16
N ILE A 147 11.84 -9.31 2.50
CA ILE A 147 10.98 -10.07 1.59
C ILE A 147 10.58 -9.18 0.41
N LEU A 148 10.04 -7.99 0.69
CA LEU A 148 9.62 -7.03 -0.32
C LEU A 148 10.80 -6.66 -1.24
N SER A 149 11.95 -6.34 -0.66
CA SER A 149 13.16 -6.00 -1.41
C SER A 149 13.62 -7.17 -2.29
N ALA A 150 13.63 -8.40 -1.79
CA ALA A 150 14.06 -9.58 -2.53
C ALA A 150 13.13 -9.92 -3.71
N MET A 151 11.83 -9.69 -3.58
CA MET A 151 10.85 -10.00 -4.63
C MET A 151 10.66 -8.88 -5.65
N ILE A 152 10.69 -7.61 -5.21
CA ILE A 152 10.34 -6.45 -6.03
C ILE A 152 11.58 -5.86 -6.73
N THR A 153 12.69 -5.73 -6.02
CA THR A 153 13.89 -5.06 -6.55
C THR A 153 14.44 -5.69 -7.83
N PRO A 154 14.49 -7.04 -7.99
CA PRO A 154 14.93 -7.64 -9.25
C PRO A 154 14.02 -7.28 -10.44
N ILE A 155 12.73 -7.07 -10.18
CA ILE A 155 11.77 -6.66 -11.22
C ILE A 155 11.97 -5.18 -11.57
N LEU A 156 12.08 -4.31 -10.56
CA LEU A 156 12.25 -2.86 -10.76
C LEU A 156 13.59 -2.50 -11.40
N LEU A 157 14.67 -3.18 -11.00
CA LEU A 157 16.03 -2.85 -11.45
C LEU A 157 16.52 -3.78 -12.58
N GLY A 158 15.68 -4.72 -13.02
CA GLY A 158 15.99 -5.66 -14.08
C GLY A 158 15.60 -5.16 -15.48
N ASP A 159 15.59 -6.09 -16.43
CA ASP A 159 15.34 -5.83 -17.87
C ASP A 159 13.94 -5.27 -18.17
N LEU A 160 13.05 -5.25 -17.17
CA LEU A 160 11.71 -4.70 -17.32
C LEU A 160 11.73 -3.17 -17.44
N PHE A 161 12.65 -2.48 -16.75
CA PHE A 161 12.80 -1.01 -16.79
C PHE A 161 14.12 -0.55 -17.40
N ASN A 162 15.07 -1.47 -17.59
CA ASN A 162 16.36 -1.19 -18.20
C ASN A 162 16.46 -1.92 -19.55
N ASN A 163 16.52 -1.16 -20.65
CA ASN A 163 17.01 -1.69 -21.92
C ASN A 163 18.53 -1.79 -21.79
N ASN A 164 19.08 -3.00 -21.75
CA ASN A 164 20.50 -3.22 -22.02
C ASN A 164 20.86 -2.77 -23.44
#